data_AF-A0A444Q6T6-F1
#
_entry.id   AF-A0A444Q6T6-F1
#
_cell.length_a   1.000
_cell.length_b   1.000
_cell.length_c   1.000
_cell.angle_alpha   90.00
_cell.angle_beta   90.00
_cell.angle_gamma   90.00
#
_symmetry.space_group_name_H-M   'P 1'
#
loop_
_entity.id
_entity.type
_entity.pdbx_description
1 polymer ?
#
loop_
_entity_poly.entity_id
_entity_poly.type
_entity_poly.pdbx_seq_one_letter_code
_entity_poly.pdbx_strand_id
1 'polypeptide(L)'
;MHTPRLHDFRVAAGAVRAELARRSIPRREAVSVLQGGASGLGRTAAYERIAGLVPFSWAELVLLSAAFGIPVEVLSGSRAPDPSVVGT
;
A
#
# COMPACT_ATOMS: atom_id res chain seq x y z
N MET A 1 -15.67 -3.04 -20.43
CA MET A 1 -15.08 -3.80 -19.30
C MET A 1 -13.59 -3.50 -19.27
N HIS A 2 -13.13 -2.71 -18.30
CA HIS A 2 -11.70 -2.44 -18.12
C HIS A 2 -11.17 -3.51 -17.17
N THR A 3 -10.47 -4.52 -17.70
CA THR A 3 -9.78 -5.50 -16.85
C THR A 3 -8.65 -4.74 -16.15
N PRO A 4 -8.70 -4.51 -14.83
CA PRO A 4 -7.56 -3.92 -14.14
C PRO A 4 -6.37 -4.85 -14.40
N ARG A 5 -5.34 -4.33 -15.09
CA ARG A 5 -4.27 -5.18 -15.57
C ARG A 5 -3.46 -5.60 -14.36
N LEU A 6 -3.00 -6.85 -14.30
CA LEU A 6 -2.11 -7.34 -13.22
C LEU A 6 -0.92 -6.41 -12.93
N HIS A 7 -0.53 -5.59 -13.91
CA HIS A 7 0.43 -4.50 -13.77
C HIS A 7 0.04 -3.45 -12.70
N ASP A 8 -1.21 -2.99 -12.68
CA ASP A 8 -1.69 -1.94 -11.76
C ASP A 8 -1.63 -2.42 -10.30
N PHE A 9 -1.80 -3.72 -10.08
CA PHE A 9 -1.72 -4.35 -8.76
C PHE A 9 -0.30 -4.43 -8.22
N ARG A 10 0.67 -4.78 -9.08
CA ARG A 10 2.09 -4.80 -8.69
C ARG A 10 2.61 -3.38 -8.43
N VAL A 11 2.04 -2.39 -9.12
CA VAL A 11 2.34 -0.96 -8.92
C VAL A 11 1.94 -0.51 -7.51
N ALA A 12 0.71 -0.80 -7.07
CA ALA A 12 0.27 -0.43 -5.71
C ALA A 12 1.11 -1.09 -4.62
N ALA A 13 1.38 -2.40 -4.71
CA ALA A 13 2.22 -3.08 -3.72
C ALA A 13 3.67 -2.56 -3.71
N GLY A 14 4.22 -2.20 -4.87
CA GLY A 14 5.51 -1.53 -4.97
C GLY A 14 5.50 -0.17 -4.28
N ALA A 15 4.50 0.66 -4.57
CA ALA A 15 4.34 1.99 -4.02
C ALA A 15 4.15 1.97 -2.48
N VAL A 16 3.28 1.08 -1.98
CA VAL A 16 3.11 0.85 -0.54
C VAL A 16 4.46 0.49 0.10
N ARG A 17 5.19 -0.49 -0.42
CA ARG A 17 6.50 -0.88 0.15
C ARG A 17 7.52 0.26 0.11
N ALA A 18 7.55 1.04 -0.96
CA ALA A 18 8.45 2.17 -1.10
C ALA A 18 8.15 3.27 -0.07
N GLU A 19 6.87 3.54 0.17
CA GLU A 19 6.47 4.55 1.16
C GLU A 19 6.73 4.08 2.60
N LEU A 20 6.44 2.82 2.90
CA LEU A 20 6.76 2.22 4.20
C LEU A 20 8.27 2.33 4.47
N ALA A 21 9.11 2.02 3.48
CA ALA A 21 10.55 2.16 3.60
C ALA A 21 10.99 3.61 3.80
N ARG A 22 10.45 4.57 3.03
CA ARG A 22 10.81 5.99 3.11
C ARG A 22 10.51 6.60 4.48
N ARG A 23 9.39 6.18 5.09
CA ARG A 23 8.95 6.68 6.40
C ARG A 23 9.43 5.82 7.57
N SER A 24 10.29 4.82 7.32
CA SER A 24 10.75 3.86 8.32
C SER A 24 9.61 3.12 9.03
N ILE A 25 8.49 2.90 8.35
CA ILE A 25 7.33 2.17 8.88
C ILE A 25 7.58 0.66 8.69
N PRO A 26 7.63 -0.13 9.75
CA PRO A 26 7.80 -1.57 9.65
C PRO A 26 6.63 -2.23 8.90
N ARG A 27 6.93 -3.20 8.01
CA ARG A 27 5.89 -3.98 7.31
C ARG A 27 4.87 -4.62 8.25
N ARG A 28 5.31 -5.05 9.44
CA ARG A 28 4.42 -5.61 10.48
C ARG A 28 3.32 -4.63 10.91
N GLU A 29 3.59 -3.33 10.94
CA GLU A 29 2.60 -2.32 11.33
C GLU A 29 1.56 -2.15 10.23
N ALA A 30 1.99 -2.10 8.97
CA ALA A 30 1.06 -2.10 7.83
C ALA A 30 0.19 -3.36 7.80
N VAL A 31 0.77 -4.52 8.14
CA VAL A 31 0.01 -5.77 8.32
C VAL A 31 -1.00 -5.60 9.47
N SER A 32 -0.59 -5.14 10.65
CA SER A 32 -1.50 -4.92 11.79
C SER A 32 -2.66 -3.98 11.45
N VAL A 33 -2.41 -2.92 10.68
CA VAL A 33 -3.47 -2.02 10.18
C VAL A 33 -4.48 -2.79 9.33
N LEU A 34 -4.01 -3.55 8.33
CA LEU A 34 -4.89 -4.35 7.46
C LEU A 34 -5.68 -5.43 8.21
N GLN A 35 -5.13 -5.96 9.31
CA GLN A 35 -5.79 -6.92 10.18
C GLN A 35 -6.85 -6.27 11.10
N GLY A 36 -6.55 -5.09 11.64
CA GLY A 36 -7.40 -4.40 12.62
C GLY A 36 -8.45 -3.47 12.01
N GLY A 37 -8.28 -3.08 10.75
CA GLY A 37 -9.22 -2.23 10.04
C GLY A 37 -10.47 -2.98 9.54
N ALA A 38 -11.40 -2.24 8.94
CA ALA A 38 -12.63 -2.77 8.36
C ALA A 38 -12.41 -3.90 7.32
N SER A 39 -11.19 -4.05 6.82
CA SER A 39 -10.83 -5.13 5.90
C SER A 39 -10.75 -6.52 6.56
N GLY A 40 -10.53 -6.60 7.88
CA GLY A 40 -10.56 -7.85 8.65
C GLY A 40 -9.64 -8.95 8.13
N LEU A 41 -8.53 -8.60 7.45
CA LEU A 41 -7.71 -9.59 6.77
C LEU A 41 -7.01 -10.51 7.78
N GLY A 42 -6.96 -11.81 7.44
CA GLY A 42 -6.03 -12.72 8.10
C GLY A 42 -4.58 -12.29 7.85
N ARG A 43 -3.68 -12.65 8.78
CA ARG A 43 -2.25 -12.24 8.72
C ARG A 43 -1.60 -12.58 7.38
N THR A 44 -1.82 -13.80 6.89
CA THR A 44 -1.29 -14.28 5.61
C THR A 44 -1.76 -13.40 4.46
N ALA A 45 -3.07 -13.14 4.38
CA ALA A 45 -3.64 -12.33 3.32
C ALA A 45 -3.06 -10.91 3.32
N ALA A 46 -2.91 -10.27 4.49
CA ALA A 46 -2.28 -8.96 4.60
C ALA A 46 -0.82 -8.95 4.13
N TYR A 47 -0.04 -9.98 4.47
CA TYR A 47 1.33 -10.12 3.96
C TYR A 47 1.38 -10.30 2.45
N GLU A 48 0.46 -11.08 1.88
CA GLU A 48 0.38 -11.30 0.43
C GLU A 48 0.10 -10.00 -0.32
N ARG A 49 -0.72 -9.09 0.24
CA ARG A 49 -0.91 -7.73 -0.33
C ARG A 49 0.37 -6.93 -0.32
N ILE A 50 1.00 -6.84 0.84
CA ILE A 50 2.26 -6.08 1.01
C ILE A 50 3.37 -6.65 0.12
N ALA A 51 3.41 -7.97 -0.09
CA ALA A 51 4.33 -8.64 -0.99
C ALA A 51 3.97 -8.47 -2.48
N GLY A 52 2.75 -8.04 -2.79
CA GLY A 52 2.25 -7.90 -4.16
C GLY A 52 1.95 -9.24 -4.83
N LEU A 53 1.70 -10.27 -4.01
CA LEU A 53 1.22 -11.59 -4.45
C LEU A 53 -0.29 -11.55 -4.71
N VAL A 54 -1.01 -10.72 -3.96
CA VAL A 54 -2.44 -10.46 -4.16
C VAL A 54 -2.65 -8.95 -4.24
N PRO A 55 -3.54 -8.45 -5.12
CA PRO A 55 -3.86 -7.03 -5.18
C PRO A 55 -4.41 -6.48 -3.88
N PHE A 56 -4.08 -5.21 -3.61
CA PHE A 56 -4.84 -4.42 -2.66
C PHE A 56 -6.23 -4.09 -3.21
N SER A 57 -7.25 -4.14 -2.35
CA SER A 57 -8.50 -3.45 -2.63
C SER A 57 -8.36 -1.94 -2.39
N TRP A 58 -9.22 -1.14 -3.01
CA TRP A 58 -9.21 0.31 -2.77
C TRP A 58 -9.44 0.66 -1.28
N ALA A 59 -10.34 -0.07 -0.60
CA ALA A 59 -10.60 0.12 0.82
C ALA A 59 -9.35 -0.15 1.68
N GLU A 60 -8.55 -1.16 1.34
CA GLU A 60 -7.27 -1.44 2.02
C GLU A 60 -6.25 -0.31 1.81
N LEU A 61 -6.18 0.27 0.60
CA LEU A 61 -5.30 1.42 0.34
C LEU A 61 -5.76 2.67 1.11
N VAL A 62 -7.06 2.94 1.17
CA VAL A 62 -7.63 4.03 1.98
C VAL A 62 -7.34 3.84 3.46
N LEU A 63 -7.41 2.60 3.95
CA LEU A 63 -7.08 2.26 5.33
C LEU A 63 -5.62 2.57 5.67
N LEU A 64 -4.68 2.13 4.81
CA LEU A 64 -3.25 2.42 4.97
C LEU A 64 -2.96 3.92 4.85
N SER A 65 -3.63 4.59 3.91
CA SER A 65 -3.56 6.03 3.70
C SER A 65 -3.92 6.78 4.99
N ALA A 66 -5.06 6.44 5.59
CA ALA A 66 -5.52 7.05 6.83
C ALA A 66 -4.61 6.74 8.02
N ALA A 67 -4.15 5.49 8.15
CA ALA A 67 -3.32 5.07 9.27
C ALA A 67 -1.94 5.74 9.31
N PHE A 68 -1.36 6.03 8.14
CA PHE A 68 0.00 6.53 8.04
C PHE A 68 0.12 7.95 7.48
N GLY A 69 -1.01 8.62 7.21
CA GLY A 69 -1.03 9.95 6.61
C GLY A 69 -0.32 10.00 5.26
N ILE A 70 -0.57 9.00 4.41
CA ILE A 70 -0.01 8.90 3.05
C ILE A 70 -1.18 9.07 2.07
N PRO A 71 -1.12 10.00 1.09
CA PRO A 71 -2.18 10.11 0.09
C PRO A 71 -2.43 8.80 -0.65
N VAL A 72 -3.70 8.43 -0.84
CA VAL A 72 -4.07 7.16 -1.47
C VAL A 72 -3.57 7.07 -2.91
N GLU A 73 -3.41 8.19 -3.61
CA GLU A 73 -2.87 8.27 -4.98
C GLU A 73 -1.39 7.89 -5.04
N VAL A 74 -0.64 8.12 -3.95
CA VAL A 74 0.74 7.64 -3.81
C VAL A 74 0.73 6.13 -3.59
N LEU A 75 -0.15 5.63 -2.71
CA LEU A 75 -0.23 4.19 -2.41
C LEU A 75 -0.77 3.35 -3.58
N SER A 76 -1.65 3.91 -4.41
CA SER A 76 -2.12 3.28 -5.64
C SER A 76 -1.06 3.32 -6.76
N GLY A 77 0.00 4.10 -6.58
CA GLY A 77 1.02 4.39 -7.60
C GLY A 77 0.52 5.27 -8.76
N SER A 78 -0.62 5.96 -8.58
CA SER A 78 -1.18 6.91 -9.55
C SER A 78 -0.45 8.27 -9.53
N ARG A 79 0.33 8.55 -8.48
CA ARG A 79 1.19 9.72 -8.36
C ARG A 79 2.60 9.28 -7.95
N ALA A 80 3.62 9.78 -8.65
CA ALA A 80 5.00 9.61 -8.21
C ALA A 80 5.22 10.32 -6.87
N PRO A 81 5.94 9.72 -5.91
CA PRO A 81 6.34 10.42 -4.71
C PRO A 81 7.13 11.68 -5.08
N ASP A 82 6.90 12.76 -4.35
CA ASP A 82 7.48 14.07 -4.65
C ASP A 82 9.02 13.98 -4.69
N PRO A 83 9.68 14.29 -5.81
CA PRO A 83 11.13 14.18 -5.94
C PRO A 83 11.88 15.18 -5.06
N SER A 84 11.22 16.23 -4.57
CA SER A 84 11.85 17.24 -3.70
C SER A 84 12.29 16.70 -2.33
N VAL A 85 11.85 15.50 -1.94
CA VAL A 85 12.25 14.84 -0.69
C VAL A 85 13.47 13.92 -0.87
N VAL A 86 13.98 13.75 -2.09
CA VAL A 86 15.06 12.78 -2.43
C VAL A 86 16.46 13.42 -2.43
N GLY A 87 16.61 14.67 -1.98
CA GLY A 87 17.89 15.37 -1.99
C GLY A 87 18.24 16.07 -0.68
N THR A 88 18.99 15.39 0.18
CA THR A 88 19.97 15.97 1.13
C THR A 88 21.11 15.01 1.31
#